data_AF-A0A430DQQ2-F1
#
_entry.id   AF-A0A430DQQ2-F1
#
_cell.length_a   1.000
_cell.length_b   1.000
_cell.length_c   1.000
_cell.angle_alpha   90.00
_cell.angle_beta   90.00
_cell.angle_gamma   90.00
#
_symmetry.space_group_name_H-M   'P 1'
#
loop_
_entity.id
_entity.type
_entity.pdbx_description
1 polymer ?
#
loop_
_entity_poly.entity_id
_entity_poly.type
_entity_poly.pdbx_seq_one_letter_code
_entity_poly.pdbx_strand_id
1 'polypeptide(L)' 'MRRKKQREYDAGYRRSTVALSPTSLDVVERIKGNFGLPSREATINAVFELINSDMFLWAEFMSPRHAPKPEPVGESDPGQ' A
#
# COMPACT_ATOMS: atom_id res chain seq x y z
N MET A 1 1.45 -8.69 25.22
CA MET A 1 1.94 -7.56 24.40
C MET A 1 3.45 -7.62 24.11
N ARG A 2 4.34 -7.56 25.12
CA ARG A 2 5.82 -7.56 24.93
C ARG A 2 6.38 -8.75 24.14
N ARG A 3 5.90 -9.98 24.42
CA ARG A 3 6.37 -11.19 23.71
C ARG A 3 5.92 -11.27 22.25
N LYS A 4 4.73 -10.78 21.91
CA LYS A 4 4.23 -10.74 20.53
C LYS A 4 5.09 -9.79 19.68
N LYS A 5 5.29 -8.57 20.20
CA LYS A 5 6.12 -7.55 19.55
C LYS A 5 7.56 -8.01 19.31
N GLN A 6 8.15 -8.72 20.28
CA GLN A 6 9.51 -9.25 20.11
C GLN A 6 9.54 -10.31 19.00
N ARG A 7 8.60 -11.27 19.00
CA ARG A 7 8.49 -12.28 17.94
C ARG A 7 8.32 -11.67 16.55
N GLU A 8 7.49 -10.64 16.42
CA GLU A 8 7.31 -9.93 15.15
C GLU A 8 8.60 -9.24 14.70
N TYR A 9 9.30 -8.58 15.62
CA TYR A 9 10.58 -7.94 15.33
C TYR A 9 11.65 -8.94 14.89
N ASP A 10 11.76 -10.07 15.60
CA ASP A 10 12.69 -11.16 15.29
C ASP A 10 12.35 -11.81 13.93
N ALA A 11 11.06 -11.83 13.56
CA ALA A 11 10.58 -12.25 12.24
C ALA A 11 10.77 -11.17 11.15
N GLY A 12 11.44 -10.06 11.45
CA GLY A 12 11.77 -9.00 10.49
C GLY A 12 10.69 -7.94 10.29
N TYR A 13 9.58 -7.99 11.03
CA TYR A 13 8.50 -7.01 10.88
C TYR A 13 9.01 -5.60 11.21
N ARG A 14 8.53 -4.63 10.45
CA ARG A 14 8.80 -3.20 10.67
C ARG A 14 7.48 -2.48 10.87
N ARG A 15 7.42 -1.60 11.87
CA ARG A 15 6.22 -0.83 12.17
C ARG A 15 6.31 0.51 11.48
N SER A 16 5.26 0.84 10.75
CA SER A 16 5.07 2.12 10.06
C SER A 16 3.74 2.72 10.50
N THR A 17 3.72 4.05 10.64
CA THR A 17 2.51 4.81 10.91
C THR A 17 2.10 5.50 9.61
N VAL A 18 0.88 5.23 9.15
CA VAL A 18 0.33 5.83 7.93
C VAL A 18 -1.02 6.45 8.24
N ALA A 19 -1.31 7.59 7.61
CA ALA A 19 -2.65 8.16 7.58
C ALA A 19 -3.45 7.50 6.45
N LEU A 20 -4.66 7.04 6.74
CA LEU A 20 -5.56 6.44 5.75
C LEU A 20 -6.73 7.39 5.51
N SER A 21 -7.13 7.53 4.24
CA SER A 21 -8.36 8.24 3.90
C SER A 21 -9.58 7.49 4.48
N PRO A 22 -10.73 8.17 4.68
CA PRO A 22 -11.97 7.50 5.10
C PRO A 22 -12.34 6.32 4.20
N THR A 23 -12.25 6.49 2.87
CA THR A 23 -12.51 5.42 1.90
C THR A 23 -11.58 4.23 2.09
N SER A 24 -10.28 4.48 2.32
CA SER A 24 -9.31 3.41 2.57
C SER A 24 -9.63 2.63 3.85
N LEU A 25 -10.08 3.31 4.91
CA LEU A 25 -10.51 2.66 6.15
C LEU A 25 -11.74 1.77 5.93
N ASP A 26 -12.74 2.26 5.19
CA ASP A 26 -13.95 1.48 4.88
C ASP A 26 -13.62 0.21 4.09
N VAL A 27 -12.72 0.32 3.10
CA VAL A 27 -12.25 -0.84 2.34
C VAL A 27 -11.55 -1.85 3.25
N VAL A 28 -10.65 -1.39 4.14
CA VAL A 28 -9.96 -2.27 5.09
C VAL A 28 -10.96 -2.98 6.02
N GLU A 29 -11.97 -2.29 6.55
CA GLU A 29 -12.97 -2.92 7.43
C GLU A 29 -13.82 -3.95 6.71
N ARG A 30 -14.20 -3.69 5.45
CA ARG A 30 -14.95 -4.66 4.63
C ARG A 30 -14.14 -5.92 4.35
N ILE A 31 -12.87 -5.78 3.95
CA ILE A 31 -11.99 -6.94 3.72
C ILE A 31 -11.81 -7.71 5.04
N LYS A 32 -11.55 -7.00 6.15
CA LYS A 32 -11.40 -7.63 7.46
C LYS A 32 -12.61 -8.47 7.84
N GLY A 33 -13.82 -7.93 7.65
CA GLY A 33 -15.08 -8.62 7.92
C GLY A 33 -15.28 -9.85 7.03
N ASN A 34 -15.06 -9.71 5.71
CA ASN A 34 -15.27 -10.79 4.75
C ASN A 34 -14.34 -11.99 4.97
N PHE A 35 -13.09 -11.74 5.36
CA PHE A 35 -12.07 -12.77 5.56
C PHE A 35 -11.89 -13.16 7.05
N GLY A 36 -12.66 -12.58 7.97
CA GLY A 36 -12.57 -12.87 9.41
C GLY A 36 -11.20 -12.51 10.02
N LEU A 37 -10.53 -11.48 9.50
CA LEU A 37 -9.17 -11.15 9.92
C LEU A 37 -9.13 -10.45 11.29
N PRO A 38 -8.11 -10.74 12.12
CA PRO A 38 -8.12 -10.34 13.54
C PRO A 38 -7.83 -8.85 13.77
N SER A 39 -7.30 -8.13 12.77
CA SER A 39 -6.95 -6.72 12.90
C SER A 39 -6.83 -6.03 11.54
N ARG A 40 -6.82 -4.69 11.56
CA ARG A 40 -6.48 -3.87 10.39
C ARG A 40 -5.08 -4.17 9.87
N GLU A 41 -4.12 -4.34 10.78
CA GLU A 41 -2.74 -4.71 10.43
C GLU A 41 -2.68 -6.04 9.69
N ALA A 42 -3.38 -7.07 10.18
CA ALA A 42 -3.47 -8.36 9.48
C ALA A 42 -4.13 -8.23 8.10
N THR A 43 -5.10 -7.33 7.97
CA THR A 43 -5.78 -7.05 6.70
C THR A 43 -4.86 -6.37 5.70
N ILE A 44 -4.14 -5.33 6.11
CA ILE A 44 -3.19 -4.61 5.26
C ILE A 44 -2.06 -5.55 4.81
N ASN A 45 -1.52 -6.36 5.73
CA ASN A 45 -0.49 -7.34 5.39
C ASN A 45 -1.03 -8.38 4.39
N ALA A 46 -2.21 -8.95 4.61
CA ALA A 46 -2.80 -9.92 3.69
C ALA A 46 -3.02 -9.33 2.28
N VAL A 47 -3.41 -8.06 2.18
CA VAL A 47 -3.55 -7.37 0.89
C VAL A 47 -2.19 -7.22 0.19
N PHE A 48 -1.15 -6.80 0.90
CA PHE A 48 0.20 -6.68 0.31
C PHE A 48 0.79 -8.04 -0.07
N GLU A 49 0.56 -9.07 0.73
CA GLU A 49 0.96 -10.44 0.43
C GLU A 49 0.21 -11.00 -0.79
N LEU A 50 -1.07 -10.66 -0.95
CA LEU A 50 -1.86 -10.99 -2.14
C LEU A 50 -1.31 -10.29 -3.39
N ILE A 51 -1.03 -8.98 -3.30
CA ILE A 51 -0.42 -8.23 -4.41
C ILE A 51 0.93 -8.84 -4.81
N ASN A 52 1.74 -9.28 -3.84
CA ASN A 52 3.04 -9.86 -4.11
C ASN A 52 2.98 -11.28 -4.70
N SER A 53 1.95 -12.06 -4.37
CA SER A 53 1.81 -13.45 -4.81
C SER A 53 1.01 -13.62 -6.10
N ASP A 54 0.15 -12.67 -6.45
CA ASP A 54 -0.62 -12.70 -7.68
C ASP A 54 0.10 -11.96 -8.81
N MET A 55 0.41 -12.66 -9.91
CA MET A 55 1.17 -12.12 -11.04
C MET A 55 0.48 -10.92 -11.71
N PHE A 56 -0.85 -10.91 -11.80
CA PHE A 56 -1.59 -9.83 -12.45
C PHE A 56 -1.62 -8.59 -11.56
N LEU A 57 -1.86 -8.75 -10.25
CA LEU A 57 -1.80 -7.65 -9.29
C LEU A 57 -0.38 -7.10 -9.17
N TRP A 58 0.61 -7.97 -9.13
CA TRP A 58 2.01 -7.56 -9.10
C TRP A 58 2.33 -6.69 -10.33
N ALA A 59 1.96 -7.15 -11.53
CA ALA A 59 2.17 -6.39 -12.76
C ALA A 59 1.44 -5.03 -12.75
N GLU A 60 0.20 -4.98 -12.26
CA GLU A 60 -0.60 -3.76 -12.16
C GLU A 60 0.03 -2.70 -11.23
N PHE A 61 0.62 -3.12 -10.11
CA PHE A 61 1.19 -2.18 -9.13
C PHE A 61 2.68 -1.90 -9.33
N MET A 62 3.45 -2.86 -9.84
CA MET A 62 4.91 -2.79 -9.94
C MET A 62 5.42 -2.48 -11.35
N SER A 63 4.62 -2.73 -12.40
CA SER A 63 5.02 -2.27 -13.73
C SER A 63 5.01 -0.74 -13.74
N PRO A 64 6.01 -0.09 -14.37
CA PRO A 64 5.90 1.31 -14.69
C PRO A 64 4.72 1.47 -15.65
N ARG A 65 3.53 1.74 -15.10
CA ARG A 65 2.50 2.48 -15.86
C ARG A 65 3.25 3.68 -16.40
N HIS A 66 3.13 3.97 -17.68
CA HIS A 66 3.67 5.21 -18.22
C HIS A 66 3.13 6.34 -17.34
N ALA A 67 3.92 6.79 -16.37
CA ALA A 67 3.67 8.05 -15.71
C ALA A 67 3.63 9.02 -16.88
N PRO A 68 2.53 9.77 -17.06
CA PRO A 68 2.52 10.81 -18.09
C PRO A 68 3.79 11.61 -17.86
N LYS A 69 4.69 11.60 -18.85
CA LYS A 69 5.93 12.34 -18.81
C LYS A 69 5.50 13.76 -18.44
N PRO A 70 6.05 14.38 -17.38
CA PRO A 70 5.66 15.74 -17.03
C PRO A 70 5.81 16.56 -18.30
N GLU A 71 4.72 17.17 -18.76
CA GLU A 71 4.77 18.02 -19.93
C GLU A 71 5.86 19.06 -19.66
N PRO A 72 6.76 19.33 -20.62
CA PRO A 72 7.73 20.39 -20.45
C PRO A 72 6.92 21.66 -20.20
N VAL A 73 7.03 22.19 -18.98
CA VAL A 73 6.50 23.52 -18.64
C VAL A 73 7.10 24.45 -19.66
N GLY A 74 6.23 24.97 -20.54
CA GLY A 74 6.62 25.80 -21.66
C GLY A 74 7.64 26.82 -21.19
N GLU A 75 8.82 26.76 -21.78
CA GLU A 75 9.81 27.80 -21.72
C GLU A 75 9.13 29.03 -22.33
N SER A 76 8.52 29.85 -21.48
CA SER A 76 7.95 31.12 -21.88
C SER A 76 9.12 31.99 -22.30
N ASP A 77 9.39 31.98 -23.60
CA ASP A 77 10.28 32.90 -24.29
C ASP A 77 9.77 34.34 -24.06
N PRO A 78 10.44 35.17 -23.24
CA PRO A 78 10.08 36.57 -23.12
C PRO A 78 10.91 37.32 -24.17
N GLY A 79 10.45 37.28 -25.42
CA GLY A 79 11.22 37.76 -26.55
C GLY A 79 10.39 38.33 -27.70
N GLN A 80 9.34 39.13 -27.44
CA GLN A 80 8.86 40.19 -28.35
C GLN A 80 8.21 41.35 -27.59
#